data_AF-A0A9P4WU31-F1
#
_entry.id   AF-A0A9P4WU31-F1
#
_cell.length_a   1.000
_cell.length_b   1.000
_cell.length_c   1.000
_cell.angle_alpha   90.00
_cell.angle_beta   90.00
_cell.angle_gamma   90.00
#
_symmetry.space_group_name_H-M   'P 1'
#
loop_
_entity.id
_entity.type
_entity.pdbx_description
1 polymer ?
#
loop_
_entity_poly.entity_id
_entity_poly.type
_entity_poly.pdbx_seq_one_letter_code
_entity_poly.pdbx_strand_id
1 'polypeptide(L)'
;MAATSQTSTPVALHGLDDTAVSGNRPPPNYGLDYTRAVQRIRGNSIKMGDPSGMSILDMFPGLDDWPKYSLSNAAMLNLNQTGGTLEAINKTLNAAFKDIDATRSIGSRLRNDISVVDASPCEGGRGARCDFWRSVAARVPM
;
A
#
# COMPACT_ATOMS: atom_id res chain seq x y z
N MET A 1 -2.83 13.07 12.38
CA MET A 1 -4.04 12.69 11.62
C MET A 1 -4.05 11.17 11.47
N ALA A 2 -5.18 10.48 11.67
CA ALA A 2 -5.27 9.05 11.37
C ALA A 2 -5.58 8.89 9.87
N ALA A 3 -4.56 8.55 9.09
CA ALA A 3 -4.67 8.32 7.66
C ALA A 3 -4.41 6.84 7.39
N THR A 4 -5.19 6.23 6.50
CA THR A 4 -5.11 4.79 6.20
C THR A 4 -4.55 4.59 4.80
N SER A 5 -3.60 3.68 4.65
CA SER A 5 -3.03 3.29 3.36
C SER A 5 -2.84 1.78 3.27
N GLN A 6 -2.75 1.26 2.04
CA GLN A 6 -2.41 -0.12 1.76
C GLN A 6 -1.50 -0.21 0.53
N THR A 7 -0.55 -1.12 0.56
CA THR A 7 0.23 -1.56 -0.60
C THR A 7 -0.50 -2.69 -1.32
N SER A 8 -0.78 -2.54 -2.61
CA SER A 8 -1.45 -3.56 -3.45
C SER A 8 -0.61 -4.06 -4.62
N THR A 9 0.66 -3.65 -4.68
CA THR A 9 1.64 -4.12 -5.67
C THR A 9 1.94 -5.62 -5.49
N PRO A 10 1.67 -6.47 -6.50
CA PRO A 10 1.96 -7.89 -6.41
C PRO A 10 3.46 -8.16 -6.17
N VAL A 11 3.82 -9.12 -5.31
CA VAL A 11 2.96 -10.11 -4.61
C VAL A 11 2.48 -9.69 -3.22
N ALA A 12 2.58 -8.41 -2.85
CA ALA A 12 2.09 -7.82 -1.59
C ALA A 12 2.25 -8.72 -0.34
N LEU A 13 3.42 -9.35 -0.19
CA LEU A 13 3.70 -10.24 0.94
C LEU A 13 3.73 -9.44 2.24
N HIS A 14 3.35 -10.10 3.33
CA HIS A 14 3.36 -9.49 4.66
C HIS A 14 4.71 -8.86 4.99
N GLY A 15 4.71 -7.55 5.29
CA GLY A 15 5.89 -6.76 5.63
C GLY A 15 6.79 -6.38 4.44
N LEU A 16 6.42 -6.71 3.19
CA LEU A 16 7.23 -6.36 2.03
C LEU A 16 7.27 -4.85 1.76
N ASP A 17 6.22 -4.14 2.14
CA ASP A 17 6.08 -2.69 2.06
C ASP A 17 7.12 -1.94 2.91
N ASP A 18 7.63 -2.55 4.00
CA ASP A 18 8.74 -1.98 4.78
C ASP A 18 10.00 -1.74 3.93
N THR A 19 10.19 -2.51 2.87
CA THR A 19 11.32 -2.31 1.94
C THR A 19 11.19 -1.05 1.10
N ALA A 20 9.96 -0.58 0.82
CA ALA A 20 9.72 0.73 0.21
C ALA A 20 9.86 1.85 1.25
N VAL A 21 9.47 1.60 2.50
CA VAL A 21 9.50 2.60 3.58
C VAL A 21 10.92 2.89 4.07
N SER A 22 11.72 1.85 4.32
CA SER A 22 13.01 1.95 5.02
C SER A 22 14.20 1.47 4.21
N GLY A 23 13.97 0.87 3.03
CA GLY A 23 15.04 0.32 2.21
C GLY A 23 15.76 1.37 1.36
N ASN A 24 17.10 1.33 1.39
CA ASN A 24 17.94 2.04 0.41
C ASN A 24 17.99 1.33 -0.96
N ARG A 25 17.48 0.09 -1.03
CA ARG A 25 17.38 -0.71 -2.26
C ARG A 25 16.04 -1.43 -2.28
N PRO A 26 15.00 -0.81 -2.87
CA PRO A 26 13.70 -1.44 -2.97
C PRO A 26 13.75 -2.68 -3.90
N PRO A 27 12.84 -3.66 -3.73
CA PRO A 27 12.71 -4.82 -4.61
C PRO A 27 12.47 -4.42 -6.08
N PRO A 28 12.73 -5.32 -7.06
CA PRO A 28 12.59 -5.03 -8.49
C PRO A 28 11.20 -4.60 -8.94
N ASN A 29 10.16 -4.93 -8.16
CA ASN A 29 8.77 -4.54 -8.40
C ASN A 29 8.38 -3.17 -7.84
N TYR A 30 9.30 -2.48 -7.17
CA TYR A 30 9.10 -1.12 -6.71
C TYR A 30 9.93 -0.16 -7.55
N GLY A 31 9.23 0.69 -8.30
CA GLY A 31 9.85 1.78 -9.04
C GLY A 31 10.46 2.82 -8.11
N LEU A 32 11.44 3.58 -8.62
CA LEU A 32 12.09 4.65 -7.86
C LEU A 32 11.08 5.71 -7.40
N ASP A 33 10.15 6.10 -8.27
CA ASP A 33 9.16 7.14 -7.96
C ASP A 33 8.14 6.66 -6.92
N TYR A 34 7.72 5.38 -6.97
CA TYR A 34 6.89 4.78 -5.93
C TYR A 34 7.60 4.76 -4.58
N THR A 35 8.86 4.31 -4.56
CA THR A 35 9.66 4.27 -3.32
C THR A 35 9.78 5.67 -2.72
N ARG A 36 10.08 6.68 -3.55
CA ARG A 36 10.12 8.09 -3.13
C ARG A 36 8.78 8.58 -2.60
N ALA A 37 7.67 8.19 -3.23
CA ALA A 37 6.32 8.52 -2.78
C ALA A 37 6.06 7.99 -1.36
N VAL A 38 6.26 6.68 -1.17
CA VAL A 38 6.05 6.01 0.13
C VAL A 38 6.93 6.64 1.22
N GLN A 39 8.20 6.91 0.91
CA GLN A 39 9.13 7.56 1.83
C GLN A 39 8.70 9.00 2.19
N ARG A 40 8.20 9.78 1.22
CA ARG A 40 7.67 11.13 1.46
C ARG A 40 6.41 11.09 2.33
N ILE A 41 5.46 10.20 2.02
CA ILE A 41 4.24 9.98 2.82
C ILE A 41 4.61 9.67 4.28
N ARG A 42 5.54 8.74 4.49
CA ARG A 42 6.01 8.36 5.83
C ARG A 42 6.73 9.52 6.52
N GLY A 43 7.63 10.20 5.81
CA GLY A 43 8.37 11.34 6.34
C GLY A 43 7.47 12.50 6.76
N ASN A 44 6.46 12.81 5.95
CA ASN A 44 5.46 13.84 6.25
C ASN A 44 4.63 13.47 7.48
N SER A 45 4.20 12.21 7.58
CA SER A 45 3.49 11.71 8.76
C SER A 45 4.29 11.92 10.05
N ILE A 46 5.60 11.65 10.01
CA ILE A 46 6.48 11.79 11.17
C ILE A 46 6.72 13.27 11.51
N LYS A 47 7.02 14.10 10.51
CA LYS A 47 7.42 15.50 10.72
C LYS A 47 6.24 16.43 11.01
N MET A 48 5.12 16.21 10.35
CA MET A 48 3.99 17.14 10.33
C MET A 48 2.72 16.56 10.95
N GLY A 49 2.69 15.24 11.21
CA GLY A 49 1.48 14.55 11.66
C GLY A 49 0.40 14.43 10.57
N ASP A 50 0.73 14.81 9.34
CA ASP A 50 -0.12 14.78 8.15
C ASP A 50 0.68 14.19 6.98
N PRO A 51 0.26 13.06 6.39
CA PRO A 51 0.95 12.48 5.25
C PRO A 51 0.73 13.25 3.94
N SER A 52 -0.38 13.97 3.78
CA SER A 52 -0.72 14.74 2.58
C SER A 52 0.04 16.08 2.63
N GLY A 53 0.99 16.28 1.71
CA GLY A 53 1.77 17.52 1.68
C GLY A 53 2.22 17.85 0.27
N MET A 54 2.48 19.14 0.00
CA MET A 54 2.72 19.68 -1.35
C MET A 54 3.76 18.90 -2.16
N SER A 55 4.82 18.39 -1.52
CA SER A 55 5.86 17.62 -2.20
C SER A 55 5.37 16.29 -2.82
N ILE A 56 4.19 15.81 -2.46
CA ILE A 56 3.61 14.56 -2.96
C ILE A 56 2.64 14.84 -4.12
N LEU A 57 2.04 16.03 -4.17
CA LEU A 57 1.05 16.42 -5.17
C LEU A 57 1.62 16.50 -6.58
N ASP A 58 2.84 17.01 -6.70
CA ASP A 58 3.56 17.08 -7.98
C ASP A 58 3.81 15.68 -8.57
N MET A 59 3.88 14.65 -7.72
CA MET A 59 4.03 13.26 -8.15
C MET A 59 2.68 12.56 -8.32
N PHE A 60 1.62 13.05 -7.65
CA PHE A 60 0.31 12.43 -7.55
C PHE A 60 -0.79 13.48 -7.39
N PRO A 61 -1.31 14.00 -8.51
CA PRO A 61 -2.48 14.88 -8.47
C PRO A 61 -3.65 14.18 -7.76
N GLY A 62 -4.31 14.85 -6.81
CA GLY A 62 -5.45 14.31 -6.06
C GLY A 62 -5.12 13.73 -4.67
N LEU A 63 -3.85 13.73 -4.26
CA LEU A 63 -3.48 13.41 -2.87
C LEU A 63 -3.77 14.55 -1.87
N ASP A 64 -4.05 15.76 -2.35
CA ASP A 64 -4.55 16.90 -1.56
C ASP A 64 -5.84 16.56 -0.81
N ASP A 65 -6.65 15.71 -1.42
CA ASP A 65 -7.96 15.32 -0.92
C ASP A 65 -7.92 14.01 -0.13
N TRP A 66 -6.74 13.52 0.29
CA TRP A 66 -6.64 12.31 1.11
C TRP A 66 -7.21 12.60 2.51
N PRO A 67 -8.46 12.20 2.80
CA PRO A 67 -9.13 12.61 4.02
C PRO A 67 -8.70 11.73 5.19
N LYS A 68 -8.97 12.21 6.40
CA LYS A 68 -8.87 11.37 7.59
C LYS A 68 -9.81 10.18 7.45
N TYR A 69 -9.33 9.00 7.81
CA TYR A 69 -10.20 7.83 7.89
C TYR A 69 -11.22 8.01 9.02
N SER A 70 -12.47 7.65 8.74
CA SER A 70 -13.52 7.47 9.75
C SER A 70 -14.45 6.31 9.33
N LEU A 71 -15.32 5.86 10.25
CA LEU A 71 -16.31 4.83 9.92
C LEU A 71 -17.34 5.31 8.88
N SER A 72 -17.62 6.62 8.83
CA SER A 72 -18.52 7.21 7.85
C SER A 72 -17.80 7.61 6.55
N ASN A 73 -16.48 7.72 6.57
CA ASN A 73 -15.64 8.04 5.43
C ASN A 73 -14.41 7.14 5.43
N ALA A 74 -14.57 5.93 4.88
CA ALA A 74 -13.55 4.90 4.87
C ALA A 74 -12.48 5.12 3.78
N ALA A 75 -12.08 6.38 3.56
CA ALA A 75 -11.07 6.71 2.58
C ALA A 75 -9.70 6.10 2.95
N MET A 76 -9.05 5.51 1.96
CA MET A 76 -7.76 4.87 2.10
C MET A 76 -6.90 5.11 0.87
N LEU A 77 -5.62 5.37 1.06
CA LEU A 77 -4.67 5.46 -0.03
C LEU A 77 -4.28 4.06 -0.53
N ASN A 78 -4.55 3.76 -1.79
CA ASN A 78 -4.06 2.58 -2.47
C ASN A 78 -2.70 2.86 -3.11
N LEU A 79 -1.64 2.24 -2.59
CA LEU A 79 -0.29 2.32 -3.10
C LEU A 79 -0.06 1.18 -4.09
N ASN A 80 -0.25 1.47 -5.39
CA ASN A 80 -0.07 0.50 -6.47
C ASN A 80 0.92 1.00 -7.55
N GLN A 81 1.32 0.08 -8.42
CA GLN A 81 2.06 0.36 -9.64
C GLN A 81 1.62 -0.56 -10.79
N THR A 82 1.72 -0.06 -12.00
CA THR A 82 1.45 -0.76 -13.27
C THR A 82 2.64 -0.65 -14.21
N GLY A 83 2.51 -1.17 -15.44
CA GLY A 83 3.59 -1.16 -16.42
C GLY A 83 4.68 -2.18 -16.12
N GLY A 84 5.91 -1.88 -16.56
CA GLY A 84 7.05 -2.80 -16.41
C GLY A 84 6.99 -4.01 -17.35
N THR A 85 7.75 -5.03 -16.97
CA THR A 85 7.75 -6.37 -17.58
C THR A 85 7.27 -7.37 -16.56
N LEU A 86 6.38 -8.28 -16.96
CA LEU A 86 5.90 -9.33 -16.09
C LEU A 86 6.99 -10.36 -15.81
N GLU A 87 7.22 -10.66 -14.54
CA GLU A 87 8.14 -11.68 -14.06
C GLU A 87 7.34 -12.66 -13.20
N ALA A 88 7.40 -13.94 -13.56
CA ALA A 88 6.84 -15.01 -12.76
C ALA A 88 7.64 -15.15 -11.45
N ILE A 89 6.93 -15.24 -10.34
CA ILE A 89 7.49 -15.59 -9.05
C ILE A 89 7.02 -16.99 -8.74
N ASN A 90 7.97 -17.92 -8.66
CA ASN A 90 7.71 -19.31 -8.31
C ASN A 90 8.14 -19.66 -6.88
N LYS A 91 8.84 -18.75 -6.19
CA LYS A 91 9.36 -18.98 -4.83
C LYS A 91 9.29 -17.71 -3.99
N THR A 92 8.96 -17.87 -2.72
CA THR A 92 9.08 -16.79 -1.71
C THR A 92 10.13 -17.15 -0.66
N LEU A 93 10.59 -16.15 0.09
CA LEU A 93 11.44 -16.36 1.27
C LEU A 93 10.66 -16.98 2.45
N ASN A 94 9.33 -17.06 2.37
CA ASN A 94 8.50 -17.68 3.38
C ASN A 94 8.42 -19.20 3.13
N ALA A 95 8.90 -20.00 4.09
CA ALA A 95 8.89 -21.45 4.00
C ALA A 95 7.48 -22.07 3.89
N ALA A 96 6.42 -21.35 4.28
CA ALA A 96 5.03 -21.77 4.13
C ALA A 96 4.48 -21.53 2.70
N PHE A 97 5.10 -20.62 1.95
CA PHE A 97 4.73 -20.26 0.58
C PHE A 97 5.92 -20.49 -0.36
N LYS A 98 6.56 -21.67 -0.23
CA LYS A 98 7.74 -22.05 -1.04
C LYS A 98 7.43 -22.08 -2.53
N ASP A 99 6.20 -22.45 -2.87
CA ASP A 99 5.69 -22.45 -4.24
C ASP A 99 4.50 -21.49 -4.30
N ILE A 100 4.63 -20.46 -5.11
CA ILE A 100 3.53 -19.55 -5.46
C ILE A 100 3.42 -19.50 -6.96
N ASP A 101 2.19 -19.42 -7.49
CA ASP A 101 1.94 -19.11 -8.90
C ASP A 101 1.46 -17.67 -8.97
N ALA A 102 2.43 -16.75 -9.04
CA ALA A 102 2.13 -15.34 -9.08
C ALA A 102 3.06 -14.61 -10.04
N THR A 103 2.64 -13.42 -10.45
CA THR A 103 3.39 -12.55 -11.35
C THR A 103 3.57 -11.18 -10.71
N ARG A 104 4.74 -10.58 -10.86
CA ARG A 104 4.99 -9.17 -10.52
C ARG A 104 5.46 -8.40 -11.75
N SER A 105 5.16 -7.11 -11.78
CA SER A 105 5.78 -6.19 -12.74
C SER A 105 7.14 -5.74 -12.24
N ILE A 106 8.15 -5.70 -13.11
CA ILE A 106 9.50 -5.22 -12.79
C ILE A 106 10.03 -4.24 -13.85
N GLY A 107 11.12 -3.55 -13.52
CA GLY A 107 11.93 -2.80 -14.48
C GLY A 107 11.56 -1.31 -14.62
N SER A 108 12.27 -0.62 -15.53
CA SER A 108 12.22 0.85 -15.65
C SER A 108 10.91 1.42 -16.19
N ARG A 109 10.03 0.57 -16.72
CA ARG A 109 8.71 0.95 -17.24
C ARG A 109 7.60 0.89 -16.19
N LEU A 110 7.93 0.63 -14.91
CA LEU A 110 6.97 0.76 -13.83
C LEU A 110 6.41 2.19 -13.78
N ARG A 111 5.12 2.30 -13.51
CA ARG A 111 4.36 3.55 -13.42
C ARG A 111 3.52 3.48 -12.16
N ASN A 112 3.49 4.57 -11.41
CA ASN A 112 2.68 4.59 -10.20
C ASN A 112 1.20 4.64 -10.56
N ASP A 113 0.40 3.93 -9.77
CA ASP A 113 -1.05 3.89 -9.87
C ASP A 113 -1.62 4.12 -8.46
N ILE A 114 -1.28 5.29 -7.90
CA ILE A 114 -1.62 5.65 -6.53
C ILE A 114 -2.91 6.46 -6.55
N SER A 115 -3.89 6.06 -5.74
CA SER A 115 -5.21 6.69 -5.70
C SER A 115 -5.85 6.57 -4.32
N VAL A 116 -6.71 7.53 -3.98
CA VAL A 116 -7.60 7.41 -2.81
C VAL A 116 -8.80 6.57 -3.23
N VAL A 117 -9.08 5.52 -2.45
CA VAL A 117 -10.17 4.57 -2.67
C VAL A 117 -11.06 4.46 -1.44
N ASP A 118 -12.28 3.95 -1.62
CA ASP A 118 -13.10 3.48 -0.50
C ASP A 118 -12.54 2.13 -0.01
N ALA A 119 -12.12 2.08 1.27
CA ALA A 119 -11.60 0.88 1.89
C ALA A 119 -12.68 -0.21 2.08
N SER A 120 -13.97 0.16 2.05
CA SER A 120 -15.08 -0.77 2.30
C SER A 120 -15.18 -1.85 1.22
N PRO A 121 -15.32 -1.52 -0.08
CA PRO A 121 -15.32 -2.51 -1.16
C PRO A 121 -13.93 -2.99 -1.56
N CYS A 122 -12.86 -2.34 -1.11
CA CYS A 122 -11.48 -2.66 -1.48
C CYS A 122 -11.15 -4.16 -1.29
N GLU A 123 -10.44 -4.77 -2.26
CA GLU A 123 -10.05 -6.19 -2.28
C GLU A 123 -11.19 -7.17 -1.98
N GLY A 124 -12.29 -7.03 -2.71
CA GLY A 124 -13.43 -7.93 -2.59
C GLY A 124 -14.08 -7.84 -1.21
N GLY A 125 -14.31 -6.62 -0.74
CA GLY A 125 -15.02 -6.36 0.52
C GLY A 125 -14.18 -6.60 1.78
N ARG A 126 -12.89 -6.25 1.77
CA ARG A 126 -12.04 -6.33 2.97
C ARG A 126 -12.62 -5.53 4.14
N GLY A 127 -13.28 -4.41 3.87
CA GLY A 127 -13.97 -3.62 4.90
C GLY A 127 -15.01 -4.44 5.68
N ALA A 128 -15.82 -5.26 5.00
CA ALA A 128 -16.80 -6.11 5.67
C ALA A 128 -16.15 -7.15 6.60
N ARG A 129 -14.98 -7.69 6.21
CA ARG A 129 -14.18 -8.57 7.07
C ARG A 129 -13.64 -7.83 8.29
N CYS A 130 -13.17 -6.60 8.11
CA CYS A 130 -12.73 -5.74 9.22
C CYS A 130 -13.89 -5.43 10.19
N ASP A 131 -15.08 -5.13 9.67
CA ASP A 131 -16.26 -4.84 10.49
C ASP A 131 -16.74 -6.08 11.26
N PHE A 132 -16.70 -7.26 10.62
CA PHE A 132 -16.94 -8.53 11.30
C PHE A 132 -15.98 -8.70 12.49
N TRP A 133 -14.67 -8.60 12.26
CA TRP A 133 -13.67 -8.75 13.33
C TRP A 133 -13.86 -7.72 14.43
N ARG A 134 -14.17 -6.46 14.09
CA ARG A 134 -14.48 -5.41 15.07
C ARG A 134 -15.71 -5.77 15.92
N SER A 135 -16.75 -6.35 15.32
CA SER A 135 -17.99 -6.70 16.01
C SER A 135 -17.82 -7.82 17.05
N VAL A 136 -16.83 -8.70 16.85
CA VAL A 136 -16.57 -9.84 17.74
C VAL A 136 -15.32 -9.66 18.60
N ALA A 137 -14.53 -8.61 18.37
CA ALA A 137 -13.22 -8.41 19.00
C ALA A 137 -13.27 -8.53 20.54
N ALA A 138 -14.29 -7.97 21.19
CA ALA A 138 -14.45 -8.03 22.65
C ALA A 138 -14.74 -9.43 23.20
N ARG A 139 -15.09 -10.39 22.33
CA ARG A 139 -15.42 -11.78 22.70
C ARG A 139 -14.30 -12.77 22.43
N VAL A 140 -13.27 -12.36 21.70
CA VAL A 140 -12.11 -13.21 21.39
C VAL A 140 -11.18 -13.20 22.61
N PRO A 141 -10.93 -14.35 23.25
CA PRO A 141 -9.94 -14.43 24.32
C PRO A 141 -8.56 -14.02 23.79
N MET A 142 -7.83 -13.23 24.58
CA MET A 142 -6.44 -12.84 24.32
C MET A 142 -5.47 -13.94 24.73
#